data_AF-I2E1X0-F1
#
_entry.id   AF-I2E1X0-F1
#
_cell.length_a   1.000
_cell.length_b   1.000
_cell.length_c   1.000
_cell.angle_alpha   90.00
_cell.angle_beta   90.00
_cell.angle_gamma   90.00
#
_symmetry.space_group_name_H-M   'P 1'
#
loop_
_entity.id
_entity.type
_entity.pdbx_description
1 polymer ?
#
loop_
_entity_poly.entity_id
_entity_poly.type
_entity_poly.pdbx_seq_one_letter_code
_entity_poly.pdbx_strand_id
1 'polypeptide(L)'
;MSWPLPGDLTDDALERKLFARNGVKQGTGRRTEPIWAELAVELKRPGVTLLILWEEYRASNPDGYGYSRFCELFRGFEQRLSPTMRQEHAAGDKVFVDYSGKTDPRSQDWRDP
;
A
#
# COMPACT_ATOMS: atom_id res chain seq x y z
N MET A 1 32.17 -8.15 -11.58
CA MET A 1 32.54 -7.61 -12.90
C MET A 1 32.95 -6.17 -12.70
N SER A 2 34.13 -5.78 -13.18
CA SER A 2 34.63 -4.41 -13.12
C SER A 2 34.53 -3.75 -14.48
N TRP A 3 34.27 -2.45 -14.48
CA TRP A 3 34.20 -1.60 -15.66
C TRP A 3 35.58 -1.01 -15.98
N PRO A 4 35.93 -0.74 -17.27
CA PRO A 4 35.15 -0.96 -18.49
C PRO A 4 35.06 -2.43 -18.91
N LEU A 5 33.99 -2.77 -19.65
CA LEU A 5 33.82 -4.11 -20.18
C LEU A 5 34.90 -4.44 -21.21
N PRO A 6 35.44 -5.67 -21.20
CA PRO A 6 36.37 -6.14 -22.25
C PRO A 6 35.74 -6.06 -23.64
N GLY A 7 36.49 -5.57 -24.63
CA GLY A 7 35.99 -5.32 -26.00
C GLY A 7 35.67 -6.58 -26.81
N ASP A 8 36.01 -7.76 -26.30
CA ASP A 8 35.66 -9.08 -26.84
C ASP A 8 34.33 -9.63 -26.27
N LEU A 9 33.72 -8.91 -25.32
CA LEU A 9 32.45 -9.29 -24.73
C LEU A 9 31.28 -8.83 -25.62
N THR A 10 30.81 -9.75 -26.46
CA THR A 10 29.58 -9.55 -27.24
C THR A 10 28.35 -9.35 -26.36
N ASP A 11 27.37 -8.60 -26.86
CA ASP A 11 26.11 -8.32 -26.17
C ASP A 11 25.39 -9.61 -25.74
N ASP A 12 25.36 -10.61 -26.62
CA ASP A 12 24.82 -11.95 -26.33
C ASP A 12 25.53 -12.67 -25.17
N ALA A 13 26.85 -12.57 -25.09
CA ALA A 13 27.63 -13.18 -24.02
C ALA A 13 27.45 -12.44 -22.68
N LEU A 14 27.25 -11.13 -22.74
CA LEU A 14 26.91 -10.30 -21.59
C LEU A 14 25.50 -10.62 -21.08
N GLU A 15 24.51 -10.68 -21.97
CA GLU A 15 23.12 -11.02 -21.66
C GLU A 15 23.05 -12.39 -20.98
N ARG A 16 23.71 -13.40 -21.54
CA ARG A 16 23.78 -14.74 -20.92
C ARG A 16 24.40 -14.71 -19.53
N LYS A 17 25.44 -13.91 -19.27
CA LYS A 17 26.05 -13.85 -17.92
C LYS A 17 25.18 -13.10 -16.92
N LEU A 18 24.50 -12.03 -17.34
CA LEU A 18 23.62 -11.23 -16.49
C LEU A 18 22.30 -11.96 -16.18
N PHE A 19 21.76 -12.67 -17.17
CA PHE A 19 20.45 -13.31 -17.09
C PHE A 19 20.49 -14.84 -17.00
N ALA A 20 21.65 -15.50 -16.97
CA ALA A 20 21.78 -16.95 -16.71
C ALA A 20 21.12 -17.38 -15.40
N ARG A 21 21.06 -16.48 -14.41
CA ARG A 21 20.41 -16.70 -13.12
C ARG A 21 18.95 -16.20 -13.08
N ASN A 22 18.47 -15.62 -14.17
CA ASN A 22 17.11 -15.13 -14.36
C ASN A 22 16.25 -16.12 -15.16
N GLY A 23 16.55 -17.43 -15.06
CA GLY A 23 15.51 -18.44 -15.21
C GLY A 23 14.40 -18.07 -14.23
N VAL A 24 13.29 -17.56 -14.79
CA VAL A 24 12.04 -17.13 -14.15
C VAL A 24 12.08 -17.37 -12.64
N LYS A 25 12.36 -16.32 -11.86
CA LYS A 25 12.29 -16.42 -10.40
C LYS A 25 10.98 -17.09 -10.08
N GLN A 26 11.08 -18.28 -9.48
CA GLN A 26 9.97 -19.13 -9.09
C GLN A 26 8.85 -18.22 -8.61
N GLY A 27 7.68 -18.33 -9.25
CA GLY A 27 6.52 -17.53 -8.92
C GLY A 27 6.45 -17.42 -7.41
N THR A 28 6.68 -16.20 -6.91
CA THR A 28 6.90 -15.95 -5.49
C THR A 28 5.88 -16.76 -4.72
N GLY A 29 6.33 -17.77 -3.98
CA GLY A 29 5.45 -18.61 -3.18
C GLY A 29 4.47 -17.69 -2.46
N ARG A 30 3.20 -18.06 -2.47
CA ARG A 30 2.09 -17.22 -2.02
C ARG A 30 2.46 -16.64 -0.64
N ARG A 31 2.90 -15.38 -0.61
CA ARG A 31 3.33 -14.72 0.63
C ARG A 31 2.15 -14.69 1.57
N THR A 32 2.40 -14.73 2.87
CA THR A 32 1.33 -14.62 3.88
C THR A 32 0.56 -13.33 3.64
N GLU A 33 -0.71 -13.46 3.26
CA GLU A 33 -1.60 -12.33 3.05
C GLU A 33 -2.16 -11.87 4.40
N PRO A 34 -2.20 -10.55 4.68
CA PRO A 34 -2.89 -10.02 5.84
C PRO A 34 -4.41 -10.18 5.69
N ILE A 35 -5.12 -10.11 6.81
CA ILE A 35 -6.59 -10.09 6.80
C ILE A 35 -7.06 -8.69 6.38
N TRP A 36 -7.32 -8.52 5.09
CA TRP A 36 -7.65 -7.21 4.48
C TRP A 36 -8.86 -6.51 5.13
N ALA A 37 -9.84 -7.26 5.61
CA ALA A 37 -11.02 -6.72 6.27
C ALA A 37 -10.69 -6.04 7.61
N GLU A 38 -9.81 -6.63 8.40
CA GLU A 38 -9.36 -6.07 9.68
C GLU A 38 -8.55 -4.79 9.44
N LEU A 39 -7.66 -4.81 8.45
CA LEU A 39 -6.89 -3.62 8.06
C LEU A 39 -7.80 -2.47 7.62
N ALA A 40 -8.89 -2.75 6.89
CA ALA A 40 -9.84 -1.72 6.49
C ALA A 40 -10.68 -1.15 7.64
N VAL A 41 -10.90 -1.92 8.71
CA VAL A 41 -11.51 -1.42 9.96
C VAL A 41 -10.50 -0.57 10.72
N GLU A 42 -9.27 -1.06 10.88
CA GLU A 42 -8.19 -0.38 11.60
C GLU A 42 -7.83 0.96 10.95
N LEU A 43 -7.80 1.02 9.61
CA LEU A 43 -7.51 2.25 8.85
C LEU A 43 -8.55 3.37 9.08
N LYS A 44 -9.74 3.06 9.60
CA LYS A 44 -10.74 4.08 9.97
C LYS A 44 -10.44 4.77 11.31
N ARG A 45 -9.48 4.26 12.08
CA ARG A 45 -9.11 4.84 13.37
C ARG A 45 -8.27 6.11 13.16
N PRO A 46 -8.46 7.15 14.00
CA PRO A 46 -7.68 8.38 13.89
C PRO A 46 -6.18 8.11 13.99
N GLY A 47 -5.41 8.68 13.06
CA GLY A 47 -3.94 8.59 13.06
C GLY A 47 -3.37 7.28 12.48
N VAL A 48 -4.21 6.30 12.12
CA VAL A 48 -3.76 5.08 11.44
C VAL A 48 -3.55 5.37 9.96
N THR A 49 -2.45 4.89 9.41
CA THR A 49 -2.12 5.00 7.98
C THR A 49 -1.77 3.65 7.40
N LEU A 50 -1.90 3.50 6.09
CA LEU A 50 -1.53 2.27 5.40
C LEU A 50 -0.03 1.95 5.52
N LEU A 51 0.80 2.97 5.76
CA LEU A 51 2.22 2.80 6.06
C LEU A 51 2.42 2.08 7.40
N ILE A 52 1.75 2.54 8.48
CA ILE A 52 1.82 1.92 9.81
C ILE A 52 1.37 0.46 9.74
N LEU A 53 0.24 0.20 9.09
CA LEU A 53 -0.29 -1.16 8.93
C LEU A 53 0.67 -2.07 8.14
N TRP A 54 1.35 -1.52 7.14
CA TRP A 54 2.37 -2.26 6.40
C TRP A 54 3.62 -2.53 7.24
N GLU A 55 4.06 -1.58 8.06
CA GLU A 55 5.20 -1.75 8.96
C GLU A 55 4.94 -2.88 9.98
N GLU A 56 3.75 -2.90 10.59
CA GLU A 56 3.32 -3.97 11.51
C GLU A 56 3.24 -5.33 10.81
N TYR A 57 2.64 -5.36 9.61
CA TYR A 57 2.59 -6.55 8.77
C TYR A 57 4.00 -7.07 8.47
N ARG A 58 4.93 -6.19 8.07
CA ARG A 58 6.30 -6.55 7.72
C ARG A 58 7.13 -6.99 8.91
N ALA A 59 6.90 -6.41 10.09
CA ALA A 59 7.54 -6.83 11.33
C ALA A 59 7.21 -8.30 11.67
N SER A 60 5.98 -8.72 11.38
CA SER A 60 5.52 -10.11 11.57
C SER A 60 5.81 -11.03 10.38
N ASN A 61 6.05 -10.46 9.19
CA ASN A 61 6.27 -11.19 7.94
C ASN A 61 7.50 -10.61 7.20
N PRO A 62 8.73 -10.98 7.58
CA PRO A 62 9.96 -10.41 7.01
C PRO A 62 10.09 -10.62 5.49
N ASP A 63 9.53 -11.71 4.99
CA ASP A 63 9.44 -12.13 3.59
C ASP A 63 8.11 -11.74 2.92
N GLY A 64 7.28 -10.97 3.63
CA GLY A 64 6.00 -10.43 3.19
C GLY A 64 6.10 -9.41 2.05
N TYR A 65 4.95 -8.86 1.68
CA TYR A 65 4.87 -7.85 0.62
C TYR A 65 5.67 -6.58 0.93
N GLY A 66 6.36 -6.05 -0.10
CA GLY A 66 6.86 -4.68 -0.07
C GLY A 66 5.70 -3.67 -0.13
N TYR A 67 5.95 -2.45 0.32
CA TYR A 67 4.94 -1.40 0.50
C TYR A 67 4.07 -1.18 -0.75
N SER A 68 4.69 -1.02 -1.93
CA SER A 68 3.94 -0.81 -3.18
C SER A 68 2.97 -1.95 -3.48
N ARG A 69 3.43 -3.20 -3.37
CA ARG A 69 2.60 -4.38 -3.62
C ARG A 69 1.48 -4.52 -2.59
N PHE A 70 1.77 -4.21 -1.33
CA PHE A 70 0.79 -4.19 -0.26
C PHE A 70 -0.34 -3.19 -0.56
N CYS A 71 0.01 -1.96 -0.96
CA CYS A 71 -0.94 -0.93 -1.36
C CYS A 71 -1.80 -1.33 -2.57
N GLU A 72 -1.20 -1.96 -3.58
CA GLU A 72 -1.93 -2.48 -4.75
C GLU A 72 -2.98 -3.52 -4.34
N LEU A 73 -2.59 -4.49 -3.52
CA LEU A 73 -3.47 -5.56 -3.07
C LEU A 73 -4.61 -5.03 -2.19
N PHE A 74 -4.32 -4.08 -1.30
CA PHE A 74 -5.33 -3.42 -0.47
C PHE A 74 -6.35 -2.66 -1.33
N ARG A 75 -5.90 -1.86 -2.32
CA ARG A 75 -6.81 -1.18 -3.25
C ARG A 75 -7.65 -2.16 -4.06
N GLY A 76 -7.06 -3.28 -4.49
CA GLY A 76 -7.80 -4.34 -5.19
C GLY A 76 -8.84 -5.02 -4.30
N PHE A 77 -8.60 -5.09 -2.99
CA PHE A 77 -9.61 -5.50 -2.01
C PHE A 77 -10.73 -4.44 -1.86
N GLU A 78 -10.41 -3.16 -1.69
CA GLU A 78 -11.41 -2.09 -1.58
C GLU A 78 -12.33 -1.99 -2.81
N GLN A 79 -11.77 -2.20 -4.01
CA GLN A 79 -12.55 -2.24 -5.24
C GLN A 79 -13.56 -3.40 -5.25
N ARG A 80 -13.19 -4.55 -4.68
CA ARG A 80 -14.10 -5.71 -4.56
C ARG A 80 -15.18 -5.51 -3.48
N LEU A 81 -14.89 -4.71 -2.45
CA LEU A 81 -15.89 -4.26 -1.47
C LEU A 81 -16.86 -3.21 -2.02
N SER A 82 -16.62 -2.68 -3.21
CA SER A 82 -17.48 -1.70 -3.88
C SER A 82 -18.40 -2.28 -4.98
N PRO A 83 -19.23 -3.34 -4.77
CA PRO A 83 -20.00 -3.94 -5.87
C PRO A 83 -21.11 -3.07 -6.48
N THR A 84 -21.44 -1.87 -6.01
CA THR A 84 -22.60 -1.13 -6.55
C THR A 84 -22.52 0.37 -6.28
N MET A 85 -22.19 1.17 -7.31
CA MET A 85 -22.47 2.61 -7.34
C MET A 85 -22.54 3.12 -8.80
N ARG A 86 -23.36 2.48 -9.64
CA ARG A 86 -24.16 3.24 -10.61
C ARG A 86 -25.45 3.61 -9.88
N GLN A 87 -25.40 4.61 -9.01
CA GLN A 87 -26.64 5.32 -8.68
C GLN A 87 -26.95 6.17 -9.90
N GLU A 88 -27.96 5.78 -10.68
CA GLU A 88 -28.68 6.75 -11.50
C GLU A 88 -29.26 7.77 -10.51
N HIS A 89 -28.67 8.97 -10.46
CA HIS A 89 -29.21 10.07 -9.68
C HIS A 89 -30.50 10.55 -10.37
N ALA A 90 -31.66 9.99 -9.98
CA ALA A 90 -32.89 10.76 -10.03
C ALA A 90 -32.69 11.96 -9.10
N ALA A 91 -32.84 13.17 -9.65
CA ALA A 91 -32.45 14.40 -8.98
C ALA A 91 -33.09 14.55 -7.59
N GLY A 92 -32.24 14.73 -6.57
CA GLY A 92 -32.57 15.52 -5.39
C GLY A 92 -33.01 14.81 -4.12
N ASP A 93 -32.23 13.88 -3.53
CA ASP A 93 -32.55 13.53 -2.13
C ASP A 93 -31.47 12.98 -1.18
N LYS A 94 -30.15 13.07 -1.43
CA LYS A 94 -29.17 12.72 -0.38
C LYS A 94 -27.94 13.62 -0.36
N VAL A 95 -27.83 14.40 0.72
CA VAL A 95 -26.63 15.13 1.12
C VAL A 95 -25.76 14.19 1.96
N PHE A 96 -24.51 13.97 1.53
CA PHE A 96 -23.49 13.34 2.38
C PHE A 96 -22.84 14.45 3.22
N VAL A 97 -23.01 14.39 4.53
CA VAL A 97 -22.39 15.31 5.48
C VAL A 97 -21.03 14.74 5.87
N ASP A 98 -19.94 15.46 5.57
CA ASP A 98 -18.61 15.18 6.11
C ASP A 98 -18.45 15.94 7.44
N TYR A 99 -18.10 15.21 8.50
CA TYR A 99 -17.87 15.77 9.83
C TYR A 99 -16.36 15.82 10.11
N SER A 100 -15.72 16.93 9.74
CA SER A 100 -14.35 17.24 10.17
C SER A 100 -14.35 17.88 11.56
N GLY A 101 -14.60 17.09 12.59
CA GLY A 101 -14.48 17.50 14.00
C GLY A 101 -13.05 17.34 14.51
N LYS A 102 -12.15 18.29 14.25
CA LYS A 102 -11.00 18.53 15.13
C LYS A 102 -11.37 19.65 16.10
N THR A 103 -11.73 19.28 17.31
CA THR A 103 -11.84 20.23 18.44
C THR A 103 -10.62 20.02 19.33
N ASP A 104 -9.71 20.98 19.30
CA ASP A 104 -8.55 21.09 20.19
C ASP A 104 -9.02 21.39 21.63
N PRO A 105 -8.61 20.61 22.65
CA PRO A 105 -8.99 20.89 24.03
C PRO A 105 -8.17 22.04 24.63
N ARG A 106 -8.81 23.21 24.73
CA ARG A 106 -8.71 24.21 25.82
C ARG A 106 -7.30 24.66 26.26
N SER A 107 -6.86 25.81 25.74
CA SER A 107 -6.02 26.75 26.50
C SER A 107 -6.89 27.88 27.06
N GLN A 108 -7.53 27.63 28.19
CA GLN A 108 -8.16 28.68 29.01
C GLN A 108 -7.19 29.01 30.14
N ASP A 109 -6.25 29.92 29.90
CA ASP A 109 -5.73 30.81 30.95
C ASP A 109 -4.83 31.90 30.35
N TRP A 110 -5.39 33.10 30.21
CA TRP A 110 -4.67 34.37 30.22
C TRP A 110 -5.69 35.47 30.54
N ARG A 111 -5.92 35.70 31.84
CA ARG A 111 -6.46 36.97 32.35
C ARG A 111 -5.25 37.85 32.70
N ASP A 112 -5.04 38.90 31.92
CA ASP A 112 -4.30 40.08 32.35
C ASP A 112 -5.18 40.92 33.30
N PRO A 113 -4.59 41.60 34.29
CA PRO A 113 -4.95 42.96 34.64
C PRO A 113 -4.11 44.00 33.87
#